data_AF-A0AAD7CAI5-F1
#
_entry.id   AF-A0AAD7CAI5-F1
#
_cell.length_a   1.000
_cell.length_b   1.000
_cell.length_c   1.000
_cell.angle_alpha   90.00
_cell.angle_beta   90.00
_cell.angle_gamma   90.00
#
_symmetry.space_group_name_H-M   'P 1'
#
loop_
_entity.id
_entity.type
_entity.pdbx_description
1 polymer ?
#
loop_
_entity_poly.entity_id
_entity_poly.type
_entity_poly.pdbx_seq_one_letter_code
_entity_poly.pdbx_strand_id
1 'polypeptide(L)'
;SMSGNDEAPTRTLKMASGKVVTFRESAIPDPPAVSYAKSVEDLLLVWDDNSPQWRGVSPLKINDIPIPIVYWPTVYKYWKGTQWKGVKKILVRAMSHTTIEDFWARFSTPDKHGQLQRMKYTRILEALAKERKAENAQLADLARMELTAEQLTYRKGSQHYLMTKDSMIAAYYRKFKGFDSGGS
;
A
#
# COMPACT_ATOMS: atom_id res chain seq x y z
N SER A 1 -41.52 11.11 25.44
CA SER A 1 -40.20 11.49 24.92
C SER A 1 -39.36 10.23 24.75
N MET A 2 -39.22 9.72 23.52
CA MET A 2 -38.26 8.68 23.20
C MET A 2 -37.04 9.35 22.57
N SER A 3 -36.03 9.65 23.38
CA SER A 3 -34.70 10.00 22.89
C SER A 3 -34.02 8.70 22.46
N GLY A 4 -34.20 8.33 21.19
CA GLY A 4 -33.34 7.35 20.54
C GLY A 4 -31.94 7.94 20.48
N ASN A 5 -31.06 7.47 21.37
CA ASN A 5 -29.62 7.67 21.21
C ASN A 5 -29.21 6.86 19.98
N ASP A 6 -29.29 7.48 18.81
CA ASP A 6 -28.75 6.97 17.56
C ASP A 6 -27.23 7.09 17.67
N GLU A 7 -26.62 6.10 18.31
CA GLU A 7 -25.19 6.09 18.55
C GLU A 7 -24.48 5.95 17.21
N ALA A 8 -23.90 7.05 16.72
CA ALA A 8 -23.27 7.11 15.41
C ALA A 8 -22.34 5.88 15.18
N PRO A 9 -22.39 5.26 13.99
CA PRO A 9 -21.73 3.99 13.73
C PRO A 9 -20.23 4.09 13.99
N THR A 10 -19.70 3.11 14.74
CA THR A 10 -18.27 2.97 15.01
C THR A 10 -17.61 2.06 13.98
N ARG A 11 -16.31 2.26 13.78
CA ARG A 11 -15.46 1.48 12.89
C ARG A 11 -14.23 1.00 13.61
N THR A 12 -13.71 -0.14 13.15
CA THR A 12 -12.55 -0.78 13.73
C THR A 12 -11.45 -0.91 12.68
N LEU A 13 -10.25 -0.46 13.02
CA LEU A 13 -9.02 -0.69 12.27
C LEU A 13 -8.12 -1.63 13.07
N LYS A 14 -7.80 -2.80 12.50
CA LYS A 14 -6.79 -3.71 13.05
C LYS A 14 -5.47 -3.48 12.31
N MET A 15 -4.43 -3.14 13.06
CA MET A 15 -3.08 -2.96 12.54
C MET A 15 -2.26 -4.26 12.64
N ALA A 16 -1.16 -4.34 11.92
CA ALA A 16 -0.28 -5.50 11.85
C ALA A 16 0.40 -5.80 13.19
N SER A 17 0.67 -4.79 14.00
CA SER A 17 1.15 -4.93 15.38
C SER A 17 0.13 -5.61 16.31
N GLY A 18 -1.07 -5.91 15.82
CA GLY A 18 -2.20 -6.42 16.62
C GLY A 18 -3.00 -5.31 17.32
N LYS A 19 -2.59 -4.05 17.21
CA LYS A 19 -3.33 -2.92 17.80
C LYS A 19 -4.67 -2.73 17.09
N VAL A 20 -5.72 -2.54 17.86
CA VAL A 20 -7.08 -2.30 17.36
C VAL A 20 -7.50 -0.89 17.74
N VAL A 21 -7.95 -0.11 16.76
CA VAL A 21 -8.43 1.26 16.95
C VAL A 21 -9.91 1.31 16.56
N THR A 22 -10.76 1.60 17.55
CA THR A 22 -12.19 1.82 17.33
C THR A 22 -12.47 3.32 17.33
N PHE A 23 -13.14 3.82 16.30
CA PHE A 23 -13.39 5.25 16.13
C PHE A 23 -14.70 5.54 15.41
N ARG A 24 -15.23 6.73 15.67
CA ARG A 24 -16.36 7.31 14.92
C ARG A 24 -15.83 8.16 13.78
N GLU A 25 -16.71 8.44 12.82
CA GLU A 25 -16.39 9.34 11.71
C GLU A 25 -15.95 10.73 12.20
N SER A 26 -16.60 11.27 13.23
CA SER A 26 -16.25 12.57 13.83
C SER A 26 -14.85 12.63 14.45
N ALA A 27 -14.22 11.49 14.72
CA ALA A 27 -12.86 11.40 15.25
C ALA A 27 -11.79 11.36 14.15
N ILE A 28 -12.19 11.29 12.87
CA ILE A 28 -11.26 11.28 11.73
C ILE A 28 -10.95 12.74 11.36
N PRO A 29 -9.71 13.21 11.52
CA PRO A 29 -9.33 14.55 11.08
C PRO A 29 -9.24 14.60 9.55
N ASP A 30 -9.28 15.82 9.00
CA ASP A 30 -8.97 16.04 7.58
C ASP A 30 -7.61 15.42 7.20
N PRO A 31 -7.46 14.87 5.98
CA PRO A 31 -6.21 14.29 5.52
C PRO A 31 -5.03 15.25 5.71
N PRO A 32 -3.98 14.87 6.47
CA PRO A 32 -2.80 15.69 6.63
C PRO A 32 -2.13 15.95 5.27
N ALA A 33 -1.76 17.20 5.00
CA ALA A 33 -0.99 17.57 3.82
C ALA A 33 0.48 17.18 4.00
N VAL A 34 0.83 15.98 3.54
CA VAL A 34 2.18 15.41 3.69
C VAL A 34 2.85 15.18 2.34
N SER A 35 4.15 15.48 2.26
CA SER A 35 4.98 15.20 1.09
C SER A 35 6.31 14.61 1.53
N TYR A 36 6.60 13.41 1.05
CA TYR A 36 7.85 12.69 1.31
C TYR A 36 8.78 12.70 0.09
N ALA A 37 8.52 13.58 -0.88
CA ALA A 37 9.30 13.66 -2.12
C ALA A 37 10.78 14.06 -1.88
N LYS A 38 11.06 14.72 -0.75
CA LYS A 38 12.39 15.20 -0.37
C LYS A 38 13.13 14.28 0.62
N SER A 39 12.42 13.34 1.24
CA SER A 39 12.98 12.44 2.25
C SER A 39 12.20 11.13 2.22
N VAL A 40 12.83 10.13 1.61
CA VAL A 40 12.29 8.76 1.53
C VAL A 40 12.42 8.07 2.88
N GLU A 41 13.44 8.47 3.64
CA GLU A 41 13.70 8.04 5.01
C GLU A 41 12.56 8.42 5.95
N ASP A 42 12.05 9.66 5.88
CA ASP A 42 10.93 10.08 6.73
C ASP A 42 9.65 9.28 6.45
N LEU A 43 9.45 8.84 5.20
CA LEU A 43 8.31 7.99 4.84
C LEU A 43 8.40 6.62 5.52
N LEU A 44 9.62 6.08 5.69
CA LEU A 44 9.82 4.78 6.32
C LEU A 44 9.41 4.78 7.78
N LEU A 45 9.72 5.86 8.49
CA LEU A 45 9.46 5.98 9.93
C LEU A 45 7.96 5.96 10.26
N VAL A 46 7.10 6.26 9.28
CA VAL A 46 5.67 6.51 9.47
C VAL A 46 4.72 5.61 8.67
N TRP A 47 5.22 4.71 7.82
CA TRP A 47 4.38 4.02 6.83
C TRP A 47 3.60 2.82 7.38
N ASP A 48 4.27 1.88 8.04
CA ASP A 48 3.73 0.57 8.44
C ASP A 48 4.26 0.20 9.82
N ASP A 49 3.38 -0.24 10.71
CA ASP A 49 3.70 -0.64 12.08
C ASP A 49 4.34 -2.03 12.19
N ASN A 50 4.42 -2.79 11.10
CA ASN A 50 5.18 -4.05 11.02
C ASN A 50 6.64 -3.84 10.59
N SER A 51 7.02 -2.63 10.22
CA SER A 51 8.38 -2.30 9.77
C SER A 51 9.34 -2.15 10.96
N PRO A 52 10.57 -2.70 10.88
CA PRO A 52 11.62 -2.43 11.87
C PRO A 52 11.95 -0.94 12.03
N GLN A 53 11.63 -0.11 11.04
CA GLN A 53 11.89 1.32 11.01
C GLN A 53 10.74 2.14 11.61
N TRP A 54 9.59 1.52 11.91
CA TRP A 54 8.46 2.20 12.54
C TRP A 54 8.85 2.81 13.89
N ARG A 55 8.56 4.11 14.07
CA ARG A 55 8.88 4.83 15.31
C ARG A 55 7.67 5.14 16.18
N GLY A 56 6.50 4.58 15.87
CA GLY A 56 5.30 4.91 16.61
C GLY A 56 4.81 6.34 16.35
N VAL A 57 5.14 6.92 15.20
CA VAL A 57 4.78 8.32 14.87
C VAL A 57 4.06 8.36 13.53
N SER A 58 3.06 9.23 13.43
CA SER A 58 2.33 9.48 12.20
C SER A 58 1.69 10.86 12.23
N PRO A 59 1.64 11.58 11.10
CA PRO A 59 0.87 12.81 10.96
C PRO A 59 -0.63 12.61 11.21
N LEU A 60 -1.16 11.40 10.95
CA LEU A 60 -2.54 11.06 11.27
C LEU A 60 -2.59 10.41 12.64
N LYS A 61 -3.39 10.98 13.53
CA LYS A 61 -3.77 10.38 14.81
C LYS A 61 -5.28 10.29 14.91
N ILE A 62 -5.78 9.18 15.43
CA ILE A 62 -7.19 8.99 15.78
C ILE A 62 -7.22 8.60 17.26
N ASN A 63 -7.93 9.36 18.09
CA ASN A 63 -7.92 9.17 19.55
C ASN A 63 -6.49 9.11 20.12
N ASP A 64 -5.63 10.04 19.69
CA ASP A 64 -4.19 10.10 20.02
C ASP A 64 -3.34 8.89 19.59
N ILE A 65 -3.92 7.93 18.88
CA ILE A 65 -3.21 6.77 18.34
C ILE A 65 -2.66 7.12 16.96
N PRO A 66 -1.33 7.08 16.76
CA PRO A 66 -0.71 7.25 15.45
C PRO A 66 -1.19 6.16 14.49
N ILE A 67 -1.68 6.57 13.33
CA ILE A 67 -2.15 5.66 12.27
C ILE A 67 -1.10 5.61 11.18
N PRO A 68 -0.39 4.49 10.98
CA PRO A 68 0.57 4.34 9.90
C PRO A 68 -0.05 4.61 8.53
N ILE A 69 0.72 5.19 7.62
CA ILE A 69 0.22 5.63 6.29
C ILE A 69 -0.44 4.50 5.50
N VAL A 70 0.00 3.25 5.67
CA VAL A 70 -0.57 2.06 4.99
C VAL A 70 -2.08 1.91 5.25
N TYR A 71 -2.58 2.39 6.40
CA TYR A 71 -3.99 2.30 6.77
C TYR A 71 -4.84 3.52 6.38
N TRP A 72 -4.24 4.61 5.91
CA TRP A 72 -4.98 5.82 5.54
C TRP A 72 -6.03 5.57 4.45
N PRO A 73 -5.78 4.74 3.41
CA PRO A 73 -6.84 4.36 2.46
C PRO A 73 -8.05 3.72 3.13
N THR A 74 -7.85 2.89 4.15
CA THR A 74 -8.92 2.22 4.89
C THR A 74 -9.70 3.21 5.75
N VAL A 75 -8.99 4.13 6.42
CA VAL A 75 -9.59 5.21 7.23
C VAL A 75 -10.46 6.12 6.36
N TYR A 76 -9.92 6.60 5.22
CA TYR A 76 -10.56 7.61 4.39
C TYR A 76 -11.50 7.07 3.30
N LYS A 77 -11.61 5.75 3.15
CA LYS A 77 -12.37 5.06 2.07
C LYS A 77 -13.77 5.64 1.83
N TYR A 78 -14.43 6.11 2.87
CA TYR A 78 -15.84 6.52 2.82
C TYR A 78 -16.08 8.03 2.99
N TRP A 79 -15.04 8.81 3.27
CA TRP A 79 -15.22 10.22 3.64
C TRP A 79 -14.75 11.18 2.56
N LYS A 80 -13.62 10.90 1.89
CA LYS A 80 -13.04 11.77 0.83
C LYS A 80 -12.15 10.98 -0.14
N GLY A 81 -12.72 9.96 -0.81
CA GLY A 81 -12.02 8.93 -1.60
C GLY A 81 -11.08 9.42 -2.72
N THR A 82 -11.04 10.71 -3.05
CA THR A 82 -10.18 11.31 -4.08
C THR A 82 -9.01 12.14 -3.53
N GLN A 83 -8.99 12.53 -2.25
CA GLN A 83 -7.93 13.37 -1.68
C GLN A 83 -6.66 12.58 -1.30
N TRP A 84 -6.74 11.26 -1.19
CA TRP A 84 -5.56 10.42 -1.01
C TRP A 84 -4.83 10.13 -2.34
N LYS A 85 -4.13 11.14 -2.86
CA LYS A 85 -3.19 11.02 -3.99
C LYS A 85 -1.78 11.43 -3.55
N GLY A 86 -1.24 10.78 -2.52
CA GLY A 86 -0.03 11.28 -1.85
C GLY A 86 1.18 10.35 -1.83
N VAL A 87 0.99 9.05 -1.63
CA VAL A 87 2.13 8.13 -1.41
C VAL A 87 1.97 6.89 -2.28
N LYS A 88 2.90 6.71 -3.23
CA LYS A 88 2.88 5.54 -4.12
C LYS A 88 3.29 4.30 -3.33
N LYS A 89 2.34 3.38 -3.13
CA LYS A 89 2.50 2.01 -2.57
C LYS A 89 3.75 1.26 -3.06
N ILE A 90 4.23 1.62 -4.26
CA ILE A 90 5.37 1.01 -4.94
C ILE A 90 6.70 1.28 -4.21
N LEU A 91 6.95 2.51 -3.76
CA LEU A 91 8.20 2.86 -3.08
C LEU A 91 8.36 2.10 -1.77
N VAL A 92 7.25 1.90 -1.06
CA VAL A 92 7.31 1.30 0.26
C VAL A 92 7.42 -0.22 0.19
N ARG A 93 6.81 -0.90 -0.79
CA ARG A 93 7.08 -2.32 -1.03
C ARG A 93 8.56 -2.59 -1.30
N ALA A 94 9.25 -1.63 -1.93
CA ALA A 94 10.68 -1.74 -2.17
C ALA A 94 11.52 -1.63 -0.90
N MET A 95 10.99 -0.96 0.14
CA MET A 95 11.68 -0.71 1.40
C MET A 95 11.22 -1.62 2.55
N SER A 96 10.03 -2.21 2.49
CA SER A 96 9.46 -3.05 3.54
C SER A 96 10.20 -4.37 3.77
N HIS A 97 11.20 -4.69 2.94
CA HIS A 97 11.99 -5.91 3.00
C HIS A 97 13.50 -5.67 2.92
N THR A 98 13.97 -4.45 3.20
CA THR A 98 15.39 -4.11 3.11
C THR A 98 15.75 -3.06 4.15
N THR A 99 17.04 -2.96 4.47
CA THR A 99 17.56 -1.86 5.26
C THR A 99 17.62 -0.57 4.42
N ILE A 100 17.80 0.58 5.07
CA ILE A 100 18.01 1.85 4.34
C ILE A 100 19.29 1.75 3.50
N GLU A 101 20.28 1.02 4.02
CA GLU A 101 21.56 0.74 3.39
C GLU A 101 21.38 -0.08 2.10
N ASP A 102 20.70 -1.24 2.12
CA ASP A 102 20.52 -2.00 0.88
C ASP A 102 19.54 -1.32 -0.09
N PHE A 103 18.57 -0.54 0.41
CA PHE A 103 17.75 0.31 -0.45
C PHE A 103 18.63 1.29 -1.24
N TRP A 104 19.54 2.01 -0.57
CA TRP A 104 20.42 2.95 -1.26
C TRP A 104 21.53 2.27 -2.07
N ALA A 105 21.99 1.08 -1.68
CA ALA A 105 22.88 0.28 -2.52
C ALA A 105 22.22 -0.04 -3.87
N ARG A 106 20.91 -0.34 -3.85
CA ARG A 106 20.11 -0.61 -5.05
C ARG A 106 19.78 0.64 -5.87
N PHE A 107 19.48 1.76 -5.21
CA PHE A 107 19.02 3.00 -5.85
C PHE A 107 20.06 4.12 -5.83
N SER A 108 21.34 3.77 -5.97
CA SER A 108 22.42 4.71 -6.23
C SER A 108 23.10 4.40 -7.55
N THR A 109 23.53 5.43 -8.25
CA THR A 109 24.25 5.33 -9.52
C THR A 109 25.54 6.14 -9.45
N PRO A 110 26.66 5.64 -10.00
CA PRO A 110 27.90 6.42 -10.04
C PRO A 110 27.70 7.71 -10.84
N ASP A 111 28.20 8.81 -10.32
CA ASP A 111 28.35 10.05 -11.07
C ASP A 111 29.53 9.98 -12.04
N LYS A 112 29.79 11.11 -12.72
CA LYS A 112 30.91 11.25 -13.67
C LYS A 112 32.30 11.02 -13.05
N HIS A 113 32.42 10.99 -11.72
CA HIS A 113 33.64 10.73 -10.97
C HIS A 113 33.66 9.34 -10.33
N GLY A 114 32.65 8.50 -10.61
CA GLY A 114 32.53 7.16 -10.04
C GLY A 114 31.98 7.13 -8.62
N GLN A 115 31.55 8.26 -8.05
CA GLN A 115 30.97 8.31 -6.71
C GLN A 115 29.49 7.95 -6.77
N LEU A 116 29.05 7.05 -5.89
CA LEU A 116 27.63 6.65 -5.84
C LEU A 116 26.76 7.83 -5.41
N GLN A 117 25.84 8.22 -6.29
CA GLN A 117 24.84 9.24 -6.03
C GLN A 117 23.46 8.59 -5.97
N ARG A 118 22.69 8.95 -4.93
CA ARG A 118 21.31 8.51 -4.77
C ARG A 118 20.46 8.93 -5.96
N MET A 119 19.67 8.02 -6.50
CA MET A 119 18.75 8.31 -7.58
C MET A 119 17.69 9.32 -7.14
N LYS A 120 17.27 10.19 -8.07
CA LYS A 120 16.12 11.07 -7.83
C LYS A 120 14.85 10.26 -7.61
N TYR A 121 13.95 10.77 -6.76
CA TYR A 121 12.66 10.15 -6.44
C TYR A 121 11.87 9.64 -7.66
N THR A 122 11.79 10.42 -8.74
CA THR A 122 11.09 10.02 -9.98
C THR A 122 11.74 8.80 -10.65
N ARG A 123 13.07 8.72 -10.65
CA ARG A 123 13.82 7.59 -11.22
C ARG A 123 13.63 6.31 -10.43
N ILE A 124 13.59 6.41 -9.10
CA ILE A 124 13.28 5.26 -8.23
C ILE A 124 11.88 4.74 -8.56
N LEU A 125 10.89 5.64 -8.68
CA LEU A 125 9.52 5.24 -9.05
C LEU A 125 9.43 4.59 -10.43
N GLU A 126 10.17 5.09 -11.42
CA GLU A 126 10.25 4.48 -12.76
C GLU A 126 10.83 3.06 -12.69
N ALA A 127 11.96 2.89 -11.98
CA ALA A 127 12.60 1.59 -11.81
C ALA A 127 11.65 0.57 -11.15
N LEU A 128 11.04 0.95 -10.03
CA LEU A 128 10.10 0.08 -9.33
C LEU A 128 8.83 -0.24 -10.14
N ALA A 129 8.34 0.71 -10.94
CA ALA A 129 7.22 0.46 -11.83
C ALA A 129 7.59 -0.57 -12.92
N LYS A 130 8.82 -0.49 -13.46
CA LYS A 130 9.34 -1.45 -14.45
C LYS A 130 9.48 -2.84 -13.86
N GLU A 131 10.05 -2.96 -12.67
CA GLU A 131 10.19 -4.24 -11.95
C GLU A 131 8.83 -4.86 -11.66
N ARG A 132 7.89 -4.10 -11.11
CA ARG A 132 6.53 -4.58 -10.84
C ARG A 132 5.84 -5.06 -12.11
N LYS A 133 6.06 -4.39 -13.25
CA LYS A 133 5.52 -4.82 -14.53
C LYS A 133 6.12 -6.17 -14.94
N ALA A 134 7.44 -6.35 -14.79
CA ALA A 134 8.12 -7.62 -15.08
C ALA A 134 7.64 -8.76 -14.16
N GLU A 135 7.55 -8.53 -12.84
CA GLU A 135 7.02 -9.51 -11.89
C GLU A 135 5.59 -9.94 -12.23
N ASN A 136 4.73 -8.97 -12.58
CA ASN A 136 3.34 -9.27 -12.93
C ASN A 136 3.26 -10.06 -14.25
N ALA A 137 4.12 -9.78 -15.22
CA ALA A 137 4.18 -10.55 -16.46
C ALA A 137 4.56 -12.00 -16.17
N GLN A 138 5.63 -12.23 -15.40
CA GLN A 138 6.05 -13.58 -15.01
C GLN A 138 4.96 -14.37 -14.27
N LEU A 139 4.30 -13.74 -13.29
CA LEU A 139 3.19 -14.38 -12.56
C LEU A 139 1.96 -14.61 -13.45
N ALA A 140 1.71 -13.72 -14.42
CA ALA A 140 0.62 -13.92 -15.36
C ALA A 140 0.91 -15.09 -16.31
N ASP A 141 2.16 -15.26 -16.74
CA ASP A 141 2.56 -16.39 -17.57
C ASP A 141 2.44 -17.71 -16.81
N LEU A 142 2.91 -17.76 -15.56
CA LEU A 142 2.68 -18.92 -14.69
C LEU A 142 1.19 -19.23 -14.50
N ALA A 143 0.38 -18.20 -14.26
CA ALA A 143 -1.06 -18.37 -14.12
C ALA A 143 -1.72 -18.93 -15.39
N ARG A 144 -1.29 -18.47 -16.57
CA ARG A 144 -1.79 -18.97 -17.87
C ARG A 144 -1.35 -20.40 -18.15
N MET A 145 -0.23 -20.84 -17.59
CA MET A 145 0.25 -22.22 -17.70
C MET A 145 -0.50 -23.18 -16.76
N GLU A 146 -0.87 -22.71 -15.57
CA GLU A 146 -1.42 -23.57 -14.51
C GLU A 146 -2.95 -23.52 -14.37
N LEU A 147 -3.60 -22.46 -14.84
CA LEU A 147 -5.04 -22.24 -14.69
C LEU A 147 -5.74 -22.31 -16.04
N THR A 148 -7.01 -22.71 -16.01
CA THR A 148 -7.85 -22.69 -17.20
C THR A 148 -8.38 -21.28 -17.50
N ALA A 149 -8.84 -21.07 -18.73
CA ALA A 149 -9.41 -19.79 -19.14
C ALA A 149 -10.65 -19.42 -18.31
N GLU A 150 -11.44 -20.41 -17.88
CA GLU A 150 -12.63 -20.23 -17.04
C GLU A 150 -12.27 -19.72 -15.64
N GLN A 151 -11.14 -20.17 -15.09
CA GLN A 151 -10.62 -19.69 -13.81
C GLN A 151 -10.08 -18.27 -13.91
N LEU A 152 -9.57 -17.87 -15.07
CA LEU A 152 -9.07 -16.52 -15.35
C LEU A 152 -10.18 -15.57 -15.81
N THR A 153 -11.36 -15.62 -15.19
CA THR A 153 -12.47 -14.70 -15.49
C THR A 153 -12.85 -13.83 -14.30
N TYR A 154 -13.46 -12.68 -14.58
CA TYR A 154 -14.11 -11.84 -13.57
C TYR A 154 -15.52 -11.46 -14.01
N ARG A 155 -16.39 -11.27 -13.03
CA ARG A 155 -17.78 -10.85 -13.26
C ARG A 155 -17.88 -9.33 -13.25
N LYS A 156 -18.58 -8.77 -14.23
CA LYS A 156 -18.97 -7.36 -14.27
C LYS A 156 -20.45 -7.28 -14.68
N GLY A 157 -21.31 -6.94 -13.72
CA GLY A 157 -22.76 -7.04 -13.90
C GLY A 157 -23.21 -8.50 -13.98
N SER A 158 -23.94 -8.85 -15.05
CA SER A 158 -24.37 -10.23 -15.34
C SER A 158 -23.38 -11.01 -16.22
N GLN A 159 -22.33 -10.37 -16.72
CA GLN A 159 -21.41 -10.97 -17.70
C GLN A 159 -20.08 -11.39 -17.07
N HIS A 160 -19.50 -12.45 -17.62
CA HIS A 160 -18.14 -12.91 -17.32
C HIS A 160 -17.18 -12.44 -18.42
N TYR A 161 -16.03 -11.94 -17.99
CA TYR A 161 -14.98 -11.43 -18.87
C TYR A 161 -13.66 -12.14 -18.55
N LEU A 162 -12.92 -12.51 -19.60
CA LEU A 162 -11.57 -13.03 -19.45
C LEU A 162 -10.63 -11.92 -18.94
N MET A 163 -9.79 -12.26 -17.98
CA MET A 163 -8.72 -11.38 -17.53
C MET A 163 -7.64 -11.31 -18.62
N THR A 164 -7.37 -10.11 -19.13
CA THR A 164 -6.35 -9.90 -20.18
C THR A 164 -5.12 -9.15 -19.70
N LYS A 165 -5.24 -8.38 -18.60
CA LYS A 165 -4.13 -7.59 -18.05
C LYS A 165 -3.26 -8.42 -17.12
N ASP A 166 -1.96 -8.46 -17.36
CA ASP A 166 -0.99 -9.19 -16.51
C ASP A 166 -1.09 -8.81 -15.03
N SER A 167 -1.30 -7.53 -14.71
CA SER A 167 -1.47 -7.08 -13.33
C SER A 167 -2.71 -7.66 -12.65
N MET A 168 -3.78 -7.91 -13.40
CA MET A 168 -5.02 -8.50 -12.90
C MET A 168 -4.87 -10.00 -12.71
N ILE A 169 -4.30 -10.68 -13.70
CA ILE A 169 -4.01 -12.11 -13.65
C ILE A 169 -3.04 -12.42 -12.51
N ALA A 170 -1.94 -11.68 -12.39
CA ALA A 170 -0.97 -11.85 -11.30
C ALA A 170 -1.60 -11.60 -9.92
N ALA A 171 -2.53 -10.66 -9.78
CA ALA A 171 -3.24 -10.44 -8.52
C ALA A 171 -4.18 -11.61 -8.20
N TYR A 172 -4.88 -12.15 -9.19
CA TYR A 172 -5.70 -13.34 -9.02
C TYR A 172 -4.86 -14.56 -8.63
N TYR A 173 -3.74 -14.77 -9.31
CA TYR A 173 -2.86 -15.90 -9.10
C TYR A 173 -2.21 -15.91 -7.71
N ARG A 174 -1.81 -14.74 -7.18
CA ARG A 174 -1.34 -14.63 -5.79
C ARG A 174 -2.39 -15.08 -4.77
N LYS A 175 -3.66 -14.71 -4.98
CA LYS A 175 -4.77 -15.16 -4.14
C LYS A 175 -5.04 -16.66 -4.29
N PHE A 176 -5.04 -17.14 -5.53
CA PHE A 176 -5.23 -18.56 -5.83
C PHE A 176 -4.18 -19.45 -5.14
N LYS A 177 -2.91 -19.02 -5.14
CA LYS A 177 -1.80 -19.71 -4.48
C LYS A 177 -1.73 -19.49 -2.97
N GLY A 178 -2.62 -18.69 -2.39
CA GLY A 178 -2.62 -18.39 -0.95
C GLY A 178 -1.46 -17.49 -0.49
N PHE A 179 -0.77 -16.79 -1.39
CA PHE A 179 0.24 -15.79 -1.01
C PHE A 179 -0.38 -14.56 -0.33
N ASP A 180 -1.66 -14.28 -0.61
CA ASP A 180 -2.42 -13.18 0.00
C ASP A 180 -3.25 -13.64 1.23
N SER A 181 -2.89 -14.74 1.90
CA SER A 181 -3.57 -15.28 3.10
C SER A 181 -3.33 -14.40 4.34
N GLY A 182 -3.87 -13.18 4.30
CA GLY A 182 -3.86 -12.21 5.39
C GLY A 182 -4.96 -11.19 5.14
N GLY A 183 -6.21 -11.60 5.28
CA GLY A 183 -7.36 -10.69 5.29
C GLY A 183 -8.61 -11.23 4.59
N SER A 184 -9.34 -12.07 5.32
CA SER A 184 -10.81 -12.06 5.32
C SER A 184 -11.26 -11.70 6.74
#